data_AF-A0AAX4KR83-F1
#
_entry.id   AF-A0AAX4KR83-F1
#
_cell.length_a   1.000
_cell.length_b   1.000
_cell.length_c   1.000
_cell.angle_alpha   90.00
_cell.angle_beta   90.00
_cell.angle_gamma   90.00
#
_symmetry.space_group_name_H-M   'P 1'
#
loop_
_entity.id
_entity.type
_entity.pdbx_description
1 polymer ?
#
loop_
_entity_poly.entity_id
_entity_poly.type
_entity_poly.pdbx_seq_one_letter_code
_entity_poly.pdbx_strand_id
1 'polypeptide(L)'
;MLTATLRSRASQIAHRQALVAFASTSASTAAKVSPSSSSSTPRRRRLRDDVPTSGVDLVAPPDPQSNIRPIIYASKPTINPSTNSPYSASEFPTGSRDARLENMELEWRLRRERVDLMNHRFWATTNLSFEALKAHRLSLLPPASDPPTAEDERRKEDMLTQFYADWQIANQERQIRWVKEWWREVWDGIKIQGKIYFLRALRRKRN
;
A
#
# COMPACT_ATOMS: atom_id res chain seq x y z
N MET A 1 56.68 -31.79 -7.96
CA MET A 1 55.55 -31.39 -8.82
C MET A 1 54.43 -32.39 -8.60
N LEU A 2 53.22 -31.91 -8.27
CA LEU A 2 51.89 -32.41 -8.71
C LEU A 2 50.84 -31.83 -7.75
N THR A 3 50.10 -30.84 -8.26
CA THR A 3 48.96 -30.16 -7.64
C THR A 3 47.70 -30.95 -7.94
N ALA A 4 46.89 -31.26 -6.91
CA ALA A 4 45.57 -31.86 -7.08
C ALA A 4 44.49 -30.81 -6.78
N THR A 5 43.85 -30.31 -7.84
CA THR A 5 42.69 -29.40 -7.80
C THR A 5 41.40 -30.21 -7.76
N LEU A 6 40.67 -30.15 -6.64
CA LEU A 6 39.32 -30.69 -6.51
C LEU A 6 38.30 -29.64 -7.00
N ARG A 7 37.60 -29.98 -8.07
CA ARG A 7 36.57 -29.17 -8.74
C ARG A 7 35.21 -29.47 -8.09
N SER A 8 34.67 -28.53 -7.33
CA SER A 8 33.33 -28.65 -6.75
C SER A 8 32.25 -28.28 -7.78
N ARG A 9 31.30 -29.19 -7.99
CA ARG A 9 30.17 -29.09 -8.92
C ARG A 9 28.95 -28.63 -8.13
N ALA A 10 28.60 -27.35 -8.23
CA ALA A 10 27.40 -26.79 -7.61
C ALA A 10 26.17 -26.99 -8.50
N SER A 11 25.16 -27.60 -7.90
CA SER A 11 23.84 -27.97 -8.42
C SER A 11 22.99 -26.73 -8.71
N GLN A 12 22.41 -26.66 -9.91
CA GLN A 12 21.38 -25.67 -10.25
C GLN A 12 20.04 -26.13 -9.67
N ILE A 13 19.48 -25.38 -8.71
CA ILE A 13 18.12 -25.57 -8.22
C ILE A 13 17.22 -24.58 -8.97
N ALA A 14 16.31 -25.13 -9.78
CA ALA A 14 15.29 -24.41 -10.51
C ALA A 14 14.18 -23.94 -9.56
N HIS A 15 13.95 -22.64 -9.43
CA HIS A 15 12.77 -22.08 -8.77
C HIS A 15 11.65 -21.89 -9.80
N ARG A 16 10.68 -22.80 -9.76
CA ARG A 16 9.41 -22.75 -10.49
C ARG A 16 8.46 -21.81 -9.75
N GLN A 17 8.05 -20.71 -10.38
CA GLN A 17 7.06 -19.77 -9.86
C GLN A 17 5.67 -20.42 -9.88
N ALA A 18 4.99 -20.44 -8.73
CA ALA A 18 3.59 -20.83 -8.63
C ALA A 18 2.72 -19.57 -8.61
N LEU A 19 1.90 -19.40 -9.64
CA LEU A 19 0.79 -18.44 -9.68
C LEU A 19 -0.32 -18.94 -8.76
N VAL A 20 -0.70 -18.16 -7.75
CA VAL A 20 -1.89 -18.43 -6.94
C VAL A 20 -2.92 -17.35 -7.24
N ALA A 21 -3.92 -17.71 -8.03
CA ALA A 21 -5.17 -16.99 -8.15
C ALA A 21 -6.04 -17.31 -6.91
N PHE A 22 -6.60 -16.29 -6.26
CA PHE A 22 -7.61 -16.48 -5.22
C PHE A 22 -8.91 -15.83 -5.67
N ALA A 23 -9.78 -16.65 -6.27
CA ALA A 23 -11.20 -16.39 -6.38
C ALA A 23 -11.91 -17.47 -5.56
N SER A 24 -12.65 -17.07 -4.52
CA SER A 24 -13.67 -17.91 -3.90
C SER A 24 -14.61 -17.03 -3.08
N THR A 25 -15.71 -16.65 -3.72
CA THR A 25 -16.98 -16.33 -3.08
C THR A 25 -17.54 -17.58 -2.42
N SER A 26 -17.84 -17.52 -1.12
CA SER A 26 -18.66 -18.51 -0.42
C SER A 26 -19.93 -17.83 0.05
N ALA A 27 -21.08 -18.31 -0.43
CA ALA A 27 -22.40 -17.96 0.08
C ALA A 27 -23.09 -19.26 0.48
N SER A 28 -23.37 -19.41 1.78
CA SER A 28 -24.15 -20.51 2.34
C SER A 28 -25.60 -20.09 2.51
N THR A 29 -26.46 -21.06 2.27
CA THR A 29 -27.91 -21.04 2.19
C THR A 29 -28.59 -20.93 3.56
N ALA A 30 -29.71 -20.20 3.62
CA ALA A 30 -30.78 -20.44 4.60
C ALA A 30 -32.13 -20.03 3.99
N ALA A 31 -33.04 -21.00 3.88
CA ALA A 31 -34.39 -20.84 3.36
C ALA A 31 -35.34 -20.27 4.41
N LYS A 32 -36.38 -19.52 3.98
CA LYS A 32 -37.80 -19.71 4.35
C LYS A 32 -38.74 -18.68 3.67
N VAL A 33 -39.73 -19.24 2.97
CA VAL A 33 -41.17 -18.86 2.91
C VAL A 33 -41.58 -17.52 2.23
N SER A 34 -42.38 -17.64 1.18
CA SER A 34 -43.30 -16.63 0.60
C SER A 34 -44.75 -16.93 1.05
N PRO A 35 -45.81 -16.10 0.83
CA PRO A 35 -45.91 -14.99 -0.13
C PRO A 35 -46.77 -13.76 0.30
N SER A 36 -46.91 -12.84 -0.65
CA SER A 36 -47.96 -11.83 -0.86
C SER A 36 -47.58 -10.33 -0.71
N SER A 37 -47.53 -9.73 -1.89
CA SER A 37 -47.77 -8.33 -2.30
C SER A 37 -48.27 -7.31 -1.27
N SER A 38 -47.44 -6.30 -1.02
CA SER A 38 -47.88 -4.89 -1.07
C SER A 38 -46.68 -3.99 -1.33
N SER A 39 -46.80 -3.19 -2.39
CA SER A 39 -45.85 -2.22 -2.90
C SER A 39 -45.56 -1.09 -1.91
N SER A 40 -44.31 -0.98 -1.46
CA SER A 40 -43.73 0.29 -1.03
C SER A 40 -42.26 0.31 -1.39
N THR A 41 -41.94 0.89 -2.55
CA THR A 41 -40.56 1.12 -3.00
C THR A 41 -39.78 1.90 -1.94
N PRO A 42 -38.68 1.38 -1.38
CA PRO A 42 -37.81 2.18 -0.54
C PRO A 42 -37.15 3.21 -1.44
N ARG A 43 -37.45 4.48 -1.16
CA ARG A 43 -36.91 5.65 -1.82
C ARG A 43 -35.38 5.58 -1.76
N ARG A 44 -34.77 5.08 -2.85
CA ARG A 44 -33.33 4.99 -3.07
C ARG A 44 -32.76 6.36 -2.74
N ARG A 45 -32.08 6.45 -1.58
CA ARG A 45 -31.37 7.64 -1.13
C ARG A 45 -30.32 7.89 -2.20
N ARG A 46 -30.64 8.78 -3.14
CA ARG A 46 -29.70 9.24 -4.16
C ARG A 46 -28.47 9.71 -3.39
N LEU A 47 -27.34 9.01 -3.55
CA LEU A 47 -26.07 9.59 -3.20
C LEU A 47 -26.03 10.95 -3.88
N ARG A 48 -25.72 11.99 -3.11
CA ARG A 48 -25.34 13.28 -3.67
C ARG A 48 -24.01 13.06 -4.40
N ASP A 49 -24.09 12.69 -5.67
CA ASP A 49 -22.95 12.62 -6.59
C ASP A 49 -22.52 14.01 -7.10
N ASP A 50 -23.16 15.09 -6.61
CA ASP A 50 -22.92 16.47 -7.05
C ASP A 50 -21.85 17.21 -6.23
N VAL A 51 -20.83 16.51 -5.69
CA VAL A 51 -19.62 17.20 -5.21
C VAL A 51 -18.55 17.06 -6.29
N PRO A 52 -18.10 18.16 -6.92
CA PRO A 52 -17.00 18.11 -7.88
C PRO A 52 -15.74 17.62 -7.16
N THR A 53 -15.46 16.32 -7.26
CA THR A 53 -14.24 15.66 -6.76
C THR A 53 -13.07 15.82 -7.74
N SER A 54 -13.29 16.51 -8.86
CA SER A 54 -12.27 16.76 -9.87
C SER A 54 -11.20 17.71 -9.33
N GLY A 55 -10.07 17.15 -8.92
CA GLY A 55 -8.87 17.90 -8.54
C GLY A 55 -8.52 17.92 -7.06
N VAL A 56 -9.25 17.21 -6.20
CA VAL A 56 -8.94 17.10 -4.76
C VAL A 56 -8.58 15.67 -4.40
N ASP A 57 -7.36 15.47 -3.88
CA ASP A 57 -6.91 14.17 -3.38
C ASP A 57 -7.79 13.76 -2.17
N LEU A 58 -8.38 12.56 -2.22
CA LEU A 58 -9.26 12.04 -1.16
C LEU A 58 -8.46 11.13 -0.22
N VAL A 59 -8.91 11.00 1.02
CA VAL A 59 -8.29 10.11 2.01
C VAL A 59 -9.29 9.04 2.40
N ALA A 60 -8.94 7.78 2.17
CA ALA A 60 -9.77 6.63 2.49
C ALA A 60 -9.73 6.28 4.00
N PRO A 61 -10.63 5.41 4.49
CA PRO A 61 -10.55 4.86 5.84
C PRO A 61 -9.19 4.20 6.13
N PRO A 62 -8.80 4.06 7.41
CA PRO A 62 -7.56 3.40 7.79
C PRO A 62 -7.57 1.94 7.31
N ASP A 63 -6.48 1.54 6.67
CA ASP A 63 -6.30 0.17 6.19
C ASP A 63 -6.11 -0.80 7.38
N PRO A 64 -6.77 -1.98 7.37
CA PRO A 64 -6.80 -2.89 8.53
C PRO A 64 -5.44 -3.53 8.85
N GLN A 65 -4.47 -3.52 7.93
CA GLN A 65 -3.17 -4.14 8.14
C GLN A 65 -2.11 -3.10 8.52
N SER A 66 -2.05 -2.00 7.78
CA SER A 66 -1.04 -0.95 7.95
C SER A 66 -1.45 0.15 8.94
N ASN A 67 -2.75 0.31 9.25
CA ASN A 67 -3.34 1.44 9.98
C ASN A 67 -3.13 2.82 9.30
N ILE A 68 -2.56 2.85 8.09
CA ILE A 68 -2.35 4.07 7.31
C ILE A 68 -3.61 4.37 6.50
N ARG A 69 -3.89 5.65 6.28
CA ARG A 69 -5.00 6.10 5.44
C ARG A 69 -4.54 6.24 3.99
N PRO A 70 -5.03 5.41 3.05
CA PRO A 70 -4.66 5.52 1.64
C PRO A 70 -5.13 6.86 1.06
N ILE A 71 -4.28 7.48 0.23
CA ILE A 71 -4.63 8.68 -0.52
C ILE A 71 -5.11 8.25 -1.91
N ILE A 72 -6.34 8.65 -2.26
CA ILE A 72 -6.93 8.48 -3.58
C ILE A 72 -6.63 9.75 -4.37
N TYR A 73 -5.63 9.67 -5.22
CA TYR A 73 -5.22 10.78 -6.05
C TYR A 73 -6.27 11.09 -7.13
N ALA A 74 -6.79 12.33 -7.12
CA ALA A 74 -7.80 12.77 -8.09
C ALA A 74 -7.17 13.08 -9.46
N SER A 75 -5.83 13.15 -9.53
CA SER A 75 -5.08 13.52 -10.72
C SER A 75 -4.93 12.41 -11.77
N LYS A 76 -5.87 11.45 -11.83
CA LYS A 76 -5.91 10.50 -12.96
C LYS A 76 -6.10 11.34 -14.23
N PRO A 77 -5.20 11.23 -15.22
CA PRO A 77 -5.38 11.97 -16.46
C PRO A 77 -6.75 11.62 -17.02
N THR A 78 -7.54 12.65 -17.34
CA THR A 78 -8.82 12.47 -18.02
C THR A 78 -8.49 11.92 -19.40
N ILE A 79 -8.47 10.59 -19.52
CA ILE A 79 -8.37 9.92 -20.81
C ILE A 79 -9.73 10.18 -21.45
N ASN A 80 -9.84 11.24 -22.24
CA ASN A 80 -10.93 11.34 -23.20
C ASN A 80 -10.59 10.31 -24.28
N PRO A 81 -11.25 9.14 -24.33
CA PRO A 81 -10.96 8.20 -25.39
C PRO A 81 -11.33 8.88 -26.70
N SER A 82 -10.33 9.24 -27.51
CA SER A 82 -10.61 9.68 -28.87
C SER A 82 -11.26 8.49 -29.57
N THR A 83 -12.52 8.62 -29.98
CA THR A 83 -13.34 7.53 -30.52
C THR A 83 -12.82 6.92 -31.82
N ASN A 84 -11.66 7.37 -32.33
CA ASN A 84 -11.16 7.01 -33.66
C ASN A 84 -9.67 6.63 -33.71
N SER A 85 -8.98 6.46 -32.59
CA SER A 85 -7.59 5.99 -32.60
C SER A 85 -7.24 5.20 -31.34
N PRO A 86 -6.54 4.05 -31.48
CA PRO A 86 -5.95 3.34 -30.35
C PRO A 86 -4.82 4.11 -29.66
N TYR A 87 -4.37 5.23 -30.24
CA TYR A 87 -3.44 6.19 -29.66
C TYR A 87 -4.06 7.57 -29.66
N SER A 88 -4.25 8.19 -28.50
CA SER A 88 -4.81 9.54 -28.45
C SER A 88 -3.74 10.56 -28.90
N ALA A 89 -4.11 11.54 -29.73
CA ALA A 89 -3.15 12.57 -30.18
C ALA A 89 -2.57 13.39 -29.01
N SER A 90 -3.20 13.36 -27.83
CA SER A 90 -2.69 13.91 -26.58
C SER A 90 -1.52 13.13 -25.97
N GLU A 91 -1.22 11.91 -26.45
CA GLU A 91 -0.14 11.07 -25.93
C GLU A 91 1.22 11.39 -26.55
N PHE A 92 1.28 12.19 -27.63
CA PHE A 92 2.51 12.56 -28.31
C PHE A 92 2.91 14.00 -27.94
N PRO A 93 3.92 14.20 -27.08
CA PRO A 93 4.32 15.55 -26.69
C PRO A 93 4.95 16.24 -27.90
N THR A 94 4.33 17.30 -28.39
CA THR A 94 4.81 18.09 -29.54
C THR A 94 6.03 18.93 -29.18
N GLY A 95 7.18 18.32 -28.84
CA GLY A 95 8.53 18.91 -28.76
C GLY A 95 8.74 20.20 -27.94
N SER A 96 7.70 20.75 -27.30
CA SER A 96 7.70 22.09 -26.75
C SER A 96 8.20 22.07 -25.30
N ARG A 97 8.58 23.24 -24.80
CA ARG A 97 8.96 23.41 -23.39
C ARG A 97 7.81 23.02 -22.42
N ASP A 98 6.58 22.99 -22.91
CA ASP A 98 5.40 22.52 -22.16
C ASP A 98 5.39 21.00 -22.00
N ALA A 99 5.80 20.25 -23.02
CA ALA A 99 5.97 18.78 -22.92
C ALA A 99 6.95 18.39 -21.81
N ARG A 100 8.04 19.14 -21.64
CA ARG A 100 9.01 18.88 -20.56
C ARG A 100 8.41 19.13 -19.18
N LEU A 101 7.61 20.18 -19.03
CA LEU A 101 6.95 20.53 -17.76
C LEU A 101 5.86 19.50 -17.43
N GLU A 102 5.04 19.11 -18.41
CA GLU A 102 4.02 18.07 -18.26
C GLU A 102 4.62 16.71 -17.89
N ASN A 103 5.71 16.30 -18.54
CA ASN A 103 6.42 15.06 -18.20
C ASN A 103 6.95 15.09 -16.76
N MET A 104 7.53 16.22 -16.32
CA MET A 104 8.00 16.36 -14.93
C MET A 104 6.84 16.33 -13.93
N GLU A 105 5.70 16.94 -14.26
CA GLU A 105 4.49 16.92 -13.42
C GLU A 105 3.87 15.51 -13.33
N LEU A 106 3.92 14.75 -14.42
CA LEU A 106 3.54 13.34 -14.41
C LEU A 106 4.50 12.51 -13.55
N GLU A 107 5.81 12.69 -13.74
CA GLU A 107 6.83 11.99 -12.94
C GLU A 107 6.67 12.25 -11.45
N TRP A 108 6.48 13.53 -11.06
CA TRP A 108 6.24 13.91 -9.67
C TRP A 108 5.00 13.22 -9.08
N ARG A 109 3.89 13.20 -9.82
CA ARG A 109 2.64 12.53 -9.39
C ARG A 109 2.84 11.04 -9.18
N LEU A 110 3.40 10.35 -10.18
CA LEU A 110 3.65 8.90 -10.11
C LEU A 110 4.63 8.55 -8.98
N ARG A 111 5.62 9.41 -8.73
CA ARG A 111 6.57 9.20 -7.64
C ARG A 111 5.89 9.33 -6.28
N ARG A 112 5.06 10.35 -6.10
CA ARG A 112 4.29 10.55 -4.86
C ARG A 112 3.42 9.32 -4.55
N GLU A 113 2.68 8.82 -5.54
CA GLU A 113 1.90 7.59 -5.44
C GLU A 113 2.75 6.37 -5.05
N ARG A 114 3.93 6.22 -5.68
CA ARG A 114 4.86 5.14 -5.38
C ARG A 114 5.37 5.20 -3.93
N VAL A 115 5.71 6.38 -3.43
CA VAL A 115 6.21 6.57 -2.06
C VAL A 115 5.16 6.18 -1.04
N ASP A 116 3.90 6.56 -1.25
CA ASP A 116 2.80 6.17 -0.37
C ASP A 116 2.55 4.67 -0.37
N LEU A 117 2.54 4.05 -1.55
CA LEU A 117 2.42 2.59 -1.67
C LEU A 117 3.57 1.86 -0.99
N MET A 118 4.79 2.37 -1.12
CA MET A 118 5.96 1.82 -0.46
C MET A 118 5.83 1.90 1.06
N ASN A 119 5.39 3.05 1.58
CA ASN A 119 5.15 3.26 3.00
C ASN A 119 4.05 2.33 3.54
N HIS A 120 2.93 2.25 2.84
CA HIS A 120 1.84 1.33 3.19
C HIS A 120 2.32 -0.13 3.24
N ARG A 121 3.04 -0.60 2.21
CA ARG A 121 3.56 -1.98 2.15
C ARG A 121 4.52 -2.30 3.28
N PHE A 122 5.41 -1.36 3.63
CA PHE A 122 6.34 -1.54 4.73
C PHE A 122 5.60 -1.76 6.05
N TRP A 123 4.63 -0.90 6.36
CA TRP A 123 3.87 -0.99 7.61
C TRP A 123 2.90 -2.17 7.64
N ALA A 124 2.22 -2.47 6.54
CA ALA A 124 1.36 -3.66 6.44
C ALA A 124 2.15 -4.94 6.74
N THR A 125 3.33 -5.10 6.13
CA THR A 125 4.19 -6.28 6.33
C THR A 125 4.71 -6.35 7.75
N THR A 126 5.14 -5.21 8.30
CA THR A 126 5.70 -5.13 9.66
C THR A 126 4.64 -5.47 10.71
N ASN A 127 3.44 -4.91 10.59
CA ASN A 127 2.34 -5.18 11.50
C ASN A 127 1.87 -6.63 11.41
N LEU A 128 1.80 -7.20 10.20
CA LEU A 128 1.43 -8.61 10.03
C LEU A 128 2.42 -9.53 10.76
N SER A 129 3.72 -9.30 10.58
CA SER A 129 4.74 -10.09 11.28
C SER A 129 4.73 -9.86 12.79
N PHE A 130 4.43 -8.63 13.24
CA PHE A 130 4.30 -8.30 14.64
C PHE A 130 3.17 -9.11 15.29
N GLU A 131 1.96 -9.07 14.71
CA GLU A 131 0.81 -9.78 15.24
C GLU A 131 1.00 -11.30 15.19
N ALA A 132 1.60 -11.83 14.11
CA ALA A 132 1.91 -13.26 14.00
C ALA A 132 2.87 -13.73 15.10
N LEU A 133 3.95 -12.98 15.35
CA LEU A 133 4.93 -13.34 16.37
C LEU A 133 4.42 -13.13 17.80
N LYS A 134 3.62 -12.09 18.02
CA LYS A 134 2.91 -11.86 19.28
C LYS A 134 1.97 -13.02 19.59
N ALA A 135 1.13 -13.41 18.62
CA ALA A 135 0.21 -14.54 18.76
C ALA A 135 0.97 -15.84 19.02
N HIS A 136 2.07 -16.08 18.30
CA HIS A 136 2.93 -17.24 18.51
C HIS A 136 3.48 -17.27 19.95
N ARG A 137 4.05 -16.17 20.46
CA ARG A 137 4.55 -16.13 21.85
C ARG A 137 3.45 -16.36 22.88
N LEU A 138 2.29 -15.75 22.69
CA LEU A 138 1.14 -15.96 23.57
C LEU A 138 0.64 -17.41 23.53
N SER A 139 0.76 -18.11 22.40
CA SER A 139 0.36 -19.52 22.28
C SER A 139 1.27 -20.48 23.06
N LEU A 140 2.49 -20.05 23.41
CA LEU A 140 3.41 -20.84 24.23
C LEU A 140 3.12 -20.75 25.72
N LEU A 141 2.27 -19.79 26.14
CA LEU A 141 1.84 -19.71 27.52
C LEU A 141 0.93 -20.89 27.87
N PRO A 142 0.98 -21.38 29.12
CA PRO A 142 0.00 -22.34 29.60
C PRO A 142 -1.42 -21.83 29.35
N PRO A 143 -2.38 -22.73 29.03
CA PRO A 143 -3.78 -22.33 28.87
C PRO A 143 -4.24 -21.62 30.15
N ALA A 144 -4.85 -20.43 29.98
CA ALA A 144 -5.36 -19.66 31.10
C ALA A 144 -6.46 -20.42 31.84
N SER A 145 -6.51 -20.27 33.15
CA SER A 145 -7.62 -20.76 33.96
C SER A 145 -8.93 -20.08 33.54
N ASP A 146 -10.07 -20.73 33.74
CA ASP A 146 -11.39 -20.12 33.55
C ASP A 146 -12.14 -20.09 34.90
N PRO A 147 -12.31 -18.92 35.54
CA PRO A 147 -11.88 -17.58 35.09
C PRO A 147 -10.36 -17.35 35.20
N PRO A 148 -9.79 -16.37 34.47
CA PRO A 148 -8.37 -16.06 34.53
C PRO A 148 -7.93 -15.68 35.94
N THR A 149 -6.89 -16.36 36.44
CA THR A 149 -6.30 -16.01 37.74
C THR A 149 -5.39 -14.80 37.59
N ALA A 150 -5.23 -13.98 38.64
CA ALA A 150 -4.28 -12.86 38.63
C ALA A 150 -2.84 -13.27 38.25
N GLU A 151 -2.44 -14.51 38.54
CA GLU A 151 -1.15 -15.06 38.12
C GLU A 151 -1.07 -15.33 36.60
N ASP A 152 -2.17 -15.75 35.98
CA ASP A 152 -2.24 -15.98 34.54
C ASP A 152 -2.14 -14.65 33.79
N GLU A 153 -2.78 -13.60 34.32
CA GLU A 153 -2.68 -12.23 33.79
C GLU A 153 -1.26 -11.68 33.92
N ARG A 154 -0.62 -11.80 35.10
CA ARG A 154 0.78 -11.39 35.30
C ARG A 154 1.74 -12.10 34.35
N ARG A 155 1.63 -13.42 34.21
CA ARG A 155 2.47 -14.19 33.28
C ARG A 155 2.32 -13.71 31.84
N LYS A 156 1.08 -13.39 31.43
CA LYS A 156 0.81 -12.84 30.10
C LYS A 156 1.43 -11.45 29.91
N GLU A 157 1.31 -10.57 30.90
CA GLU A 157 1.90 -9.22 30.89
C GLU A 157 3.43 -9.26 30.84
N ASP A 158 4.06 -10.14 31.61
CA ASP A 158 5.52 -10.33 31.60
C ASP A 158 5.99 -10.81 30.23
N MET A 159 5.28 -11.78 29.63
CA MET A 159 5.61 -12.30 28.30
C MET A 159 5.48 -11.22 27.22
N LEU A 160 4.42 -10.39 27.29
CA LEU A 160 4.23 -9.26 26.39
C LEU A 160 5.33 -8.22 26.55
N THR A 161 5.70 -7.89 27.77
CA THR A 161 6.77 -6.91 28.06
C THR A 161 8.10 -7.35 27.44
N GLN A 162 8.47 -8.62 27.63
CA GLN A 162 9.66 -9.20 27.01
C GLN A 162 9.55 -9.20 25.48
N PHE A 163 8.37 -9.55 24.94
CA PHE A 163 8.13 -9.49 23.50
C PHE A 163 8.33 -8.10 22.89
N TYR A 164 7.79 -7.06 23.50
CA TYR A 164 7.97 -5.70 22.99
C TYR A 164 9.44 -5.27 22.99
N ALA A 165 10.18 -5.60 24.06
CA ALA A 165 11.61 -5.33 24.13
C ALA A 165 12.38 -6.03 23.01
N ASP A 166 12.19 -7.35 22.87
CA ASP A 166 12.86 -8.16 21.85
C ASP A 166 12.51 -7.71 20.43
N TRP A 167 11.22 -7.43 20.19
CA TRP A 167 10.72 -6.98 18.90
C TRP A 167 11.37 -5.66 18.47
N GLN A 168 11.49 -4.72 19.41
CA GLN A 168 12.08 -3.42 19.15
C GLN A 168 13.57 -3.55 18.82
N ILE A 169 14.32 -4.37 19.57
CA ILE A 169 15.73 -4.64 19.32
C ILE A 169 15.90 -5.29 17.93
N ALA A 170 15.14 -6.34 17.64
CA ALA A 170 15.26 -7.11 16.40
C ALA A 170 14.89 -6.30 15.15
N ASN A 171 13.93 -5.37 15.24
CA ASN A 171 13.49 -4.57 14.09
C ASN A 171 14.15 -3.20 13.97
N GLN A 172 14.93 -2.77 14.96
CA GLN A 172 15.53 -1.44 14.98
C GLN A 172 16.32 -1.14 13.69
N GLU A 173 17.19 -2.05 13.27
CA GLU A 173 17.99 -1.87 12.06
C GLU A 173 17.14 -1.80 10.79
N ARG A 174 16.10 -2.63 10.72
CA ARG A 174 15.16 -2.65 9.59
C ARG A 174 14.42 -1.32 9.49
N GLN A 175 13.95 -0.79 10.61
CA GLN A 175 13.28 0.51 10.66
C GLN A 175 14.23 1.65 10.31
N ILE A 176 15.47 1.64 10.82
CA ILE A 176 16.48 2.66 10.46
C ILE A 176 16.75 2.64 8.95
N ARG A 177 16.94 1.45 8.37
CA ARG A 177 17.17 1.29 6.93
C ARG A 177 15.98 1.80 6.13
N TRP A 178 14.78 1.43 6.54
CA TRP A 178 13.53 1.88 5.94
C TRP A 178 13.38 3.41 5.98
N VAL A 179 13.58 4.03 7.14
CA VAL A 179 13.45 5.49 7.30
C VAL A 179 14.43 6.22 6.39
N LYS A 180 15.68 5.73 6.25
CA LYS A 180 16.66 6.31 5.32
C LYS A 180 16.23 6.21 3.85
N GLU A 181 15.67 5.07 3.45
CA GLU A 181 15.17 4.85 2.08
C GLU A 181 13.93 5.70 1.79
N TRP A 182 12.97 5.71 2.70
CA TRP A 182 11.77 6.53 2.60
C TRP A 182 12.11 8.02 2.49
N TRP A 183 13.01 8.54 3.34
CA TRP A 183 13.45 9.94 3.25
C TRP A 183 14.14 10.26 1.94
N ARG A 184 14.96 9.34 1.40
CA ARG A 184 15.60 9.55 0.10
C ARG A 184 14.56 9.78 -0.99
N GLU A 185 13.53 8.94 -1.04
CA GLU A 185 12.45 9.08 -2.02
C GLU A 185 11.63 10.35 -1.84
N VAL A 186 11.31 10.71 -0.58
CA VAL A 186 10.62 11.97 -0.25
C VAL A 186 11.44 13.18 -0.73
N TRP A 187 12.74 13.21 -0.45
CA TRP A 187 13.63 14.30 -0.85
C TRP A 187 13.73 14.46 -2.36
N ASP A 188 13.79 13.36 -3.10
CA ASP A 188 13.81 13.43 -4.55
C ASP A 188 12.48 13.95 -5.12
N GLY A 189 11.35 13.57 -4.52
CA GLY A 189 10.04 14.16 -4.84
C GLY A 189 10.01 15.68 -4.63
N ILE A 190 10.54 16.15 -3.49
CA ILE A 190 10.64 17.60 -3.18
C ILE A 190 11.49 18.33 -4.22
N LYS A 191 12.62 17.73 -4.67
CA LYS A 191 13.47 18.34 -5.72
C LYS A 191 12.72 18.48 -7.04
N ILE A 192 11.96 17.47 -7.47
CA ILE A 192 11.18 17.53 -8.72
C ILE A 192 10.11 18.61 -8.60
N GLN A 193 9.40 18.67 -7.47
CA GLN A 193 8.39 19.69 -7.20
C GLN A 193 8.98 21.11 -7.24
N GLY A 194 10.15 21.32 -6.65
CA GLY A 194 10.86 22.60 -6.69
C GLY A 194 11.22 23.02 -8.12
N LYS A 195 11.69 22.08 -8.95
CA LYS A 195 11.97 22.33 -10.37
C LYS A 195 10.70 22.71 -11.14
N ILE A 196 9.58 22.02 -10.92
CA ILE A 196 8.28 22.35 -11.53
C ILE A 196 7.86 23.77 -11.15
N TYR A 197 7.94 24.12 -9.85
CA TYR A 197 7.57 25.44 -9.37
C TYR A 197 8.41 26.54 -10.01
N PHE A 198 9.72 26.34 -10.09
CA PHE A 198 10.65 27.27 -10.75
C PHE A 198 10.33 27.44 -12.25
N LEU A 199 10.11 26.34 -12.98
CA LEU A 199 9.74 26.39 -14.40
C LEU A 199 8.40 27.10 -14.62
N ARG A 200 7.41 26.87 -13.75
CA ARG A 200 6.12 27.58 -13.77
C ARG A 200 6.30 29.09 -13.52
N ALA A 201 7.16 29.47 -12.56
CA ALA A 201 7.44 30.87 -12.26
C ALA A 201 8.14 31.58 -13.42
N LEU A 202 9.14 30.94 -14.04
CA LEU A 202 9.81 31.46 -15.24
C LEU A 202 8.83 31.64 -16.42
N ARG A 203 7.88 30.73 -16.60
CA ARG A 203 6.85 30.86 -17.64
C ARG A 203 5.98 32.10 -17.42
N ARG A 204 5.52 32.32 -16.18
CA ARG A 204 4.68 33.48 -15.83
C ARG A 204 5.37 34.82 -16.00
N LYS A 205 6.70 34.89 -15.87
CA LYS A 205 7.46 36.14 -16.03
C LYS A 205 7.71 36.50 -17.51
N ARG A 206 7.54 35.56 -18.44
CA ARG A 206 7.82 35.75 -19.87
C ARG A 206 6.57 36.05 -20.70
N ASN A 207 5.39 35.79 -20.16
CA ASN A 207 4.10 36.20 -20.70
C ASN A 207 3.68 37.50 -20.01
#